data_AF-A0A9X3CXU4-F1
#
_entry.id   AF-A0A9X3CXU4-F1
#
_cell.length_a   1.000
_cell.length_b   1.000
_cell.length_c   1.000
_cell.angle_alpha   90.00
_cell.angle_beta   90.00
_cell.angle_gamma   90.00
#
_symmetry.space_group_name_H-M   'P 1'
#
loop_
_entity.id
_entity.type
_entity.pdbx_description
1 polymer ?
#
loop_
_entity_poly.entity_id
_entity_poly.type
_entity_poly.pdbx_seq_one_letter_code
_entity_poly.pdbx_strand_id
1 'polypeptide(L)'
;MKIKVLLRHVFFAGFLLSSLHGFSQENKREELEQRRLDLQQEIKRINSLRTSNLKKEKSILTEVEDLDQQIRSTEKLIRVTNQQANLLTREINTNQNRIGTLRKELEQLKQDYSKMIRKSYKSKSQQSRIMFLLSSENFLQAYKRLQYMKQYANYRHQQGEEIQLRTEELQKLNQSLAEQKKTKDRLIVENRKTRALLEESRKEQQSLIAEVRKKEGQFASQLKKKQQEINAIDREIERIIEEAIAANNKAEGSTSRSVFKLTPEAKALAADFEKNKGKLPWPVRTGTVVLRFGTQPHPIVKTATMNSNGVRIATDPNSKARAVFGGTVSEIIAVKGSSLMVMVRHGDYITIYNHLDSVDVRKGQQVALGQDIGSIAINKTDGRTTLYFVMYKNNQKLNPEEWIYQM
;
A
#
# COMPACT_ATOMS: atom_id res chain seq x y z
N MET A 1 -16.84 21.02 49.81
CA MET A 1 -15.49 20.72 49.24
C MET A 1 -15.48 19.62 48.17
N LYS A 2 -16.49 18.74 48.06
CA LYS A 2 -16.50 17.61 47.11
C LYS A 2 -16.92 17.95 45.65
N ILE A 3 -17.67 19.04 45.43
CA ILE A 3 -18.18 19.42 44.09
C ILE A 3 -17.11 20.07 43.19
N LYS A 4 -16.15 20.81 43.76
CA LYS A 4 -15.04 21.42 43.01
C LYS A 4 -14.02 20.40 42.49
N VAL A 5 -13.91 19.23 43.13
CA VAL A 5 -12.99 18.16 42.71
C VAL A 5 -13.60 17.40 41.53
N LEU A 6 -14.91 17.14 41.53
CA LEU A 6 -15.58 16.45 40.42
C LEU A 6 -15.52 17.25 39.09
N LEU A 7 -15.72 18.58 39.16
CA LEU A 7 -15.66 19.44 37.97
C LEU A 7 -14.25 19.48 37.33
N ARG A 8 -13.20 19.36 38.16
CA ARG A 8 -11.79 19.35 37.70
C ARG A 8 -11.43 18.08 36.93
N HIS A 9 -12.06 16.95 37.24
CA HIS A 9 -11.81 15.66 36.58
C HIS A 9 -12.59 15.53 35.25
N VAL A 10 -13.80 16.11 35.17
CA VAL A 10 -14.57 16.17 33.93
C VAL A 10 -13.90 17.08 32.89
N PHE A 11 -13.27 18.19 33.31
CA PHE A 11 -12.51 19.07 32.42
C PHE A 11 -11.19 18.43 31.93
N PHE A 12 -10.55 17.59 32.76
CA PHE A 12 -9.31 16.88 32.41
C PHE A 12 -9.57 15.68 31.48
N ALA A 13 -10.71 14.99 31.63
CA ALA A 13 -11.13 13.91 30.72
C ALA A 13 -11.54 14.43 29.33
N GLY A 14 -12.13 15.63 29.23
CA GLY A 14 -12.42 16.28 27.94
C GLY A 14 -11.16 16.71 27.18
N PHE A 15 -10.10 17.13 27.88
CA PHE A 15 -8.84 17.57 27.26
C PHE A 15 -8.02 16.41 26.68
N LEU A 16 -8.14 15.21 27.27
CA LEU A 16 -7.48 13.97 26.80
C LEU A 16 -8.12 13.37 25.53
N LEU A 17 -9.40 13.65 25.24
CA LEU A 17 -10.05 13.18 24.00
C LEU A 17 -9.85 14.11 22.78
N SER A 18 -9.56 15.39 22.99
CA SER A 18 -9.32 16.35 21.90
C SER A 18 -7.93 16.23 21.24
N SER A 19 -6.92 15.70 21.95
CA SER A 19 -5.56 15.53 21.42
C SER A 19 -5.38 14.28 20.54
N LEU A 20 -6.27 13.28 20.66
CA LEU A 20 -6.23 12.05 19.84
C LEU A 20 -6.70 12.26 18.39
N HIS A 21 -7.45 13.33 18.11
CA HIS A 21 -7.99 13.58 16.77
C HIS A 21 -6.97 14.21 15.79
N GLY A 22 -5.98 14.95 16.31
CA GLY A 22 -4.94 15.59 15.48
C GLY A 22 -3.93 14.60 14.91
N PHE A 23 -3.45 13.66 15.73
CA PHE A 23 -2.47 12.65 15.33
C PHE A 23 -3.01 11.67 14.28
N SER A 24 -4.30 11.34 14.30
CA SER A 24 -4.89 10.40 13.33
C SER A 24 -5.00 10.97 11.91
N GLN A 25 -5.19 12.29 11.76
CA GLN A 25 -5.32 12.92 10.44
C GLN A 25 -3.97 13.15 9.77
N GLU A 26 -2.95 13.53 10.56
CA GLU A 26 -1.58 13.70 10.07
C GLU A 26 -0.99 12.38 9.55
N ASN A 27 -1.15 11.29 10.31
CA ASN A 27 -0.75 9.95 9.88
C ASN A 27 -1.44 9.51 8.58
N LYS A 28 -2.72 9.87 8.40
CA LYS A 28 -3.47 9.54 7.18
C LYS A 28 -2.98 10.34 5.97
N ARG A 29 -2.58 11.61 6.18
CA ARG A 29 -2.03 12.45 5.12
C ARG A 29 -0.71 11.89 4.61
N GLU A 30 0.17 11.49 5.53
CA GLU A 30 1.47 10.90 5.22
C GLU A 30 1.33 9.56 4.49
N GLU A 31 0.43 8.68 4.95
CA GLU A 31 0.12 7.41 4.27
C GLU A 31 -0.31 7.64 2.81
N LEU A 32 -1.22 8.59 2.59
CA LEU A 32 -1.69 8.91 1.24
C LEU A 32 -0.58 9.53 0.38
N GLU A 33 0.34 10.29 0.97
CA GLU A 33 1.48 10.88 0.27
C GLU A 33 2.49 9.83 -0.17
N GLN A 34 2.86 8.90 0.71
CA GLN A 34 3.71 7.75 0.36
C GLN A 34 3.06 6.94 -0.76
N ARG A 35 1.77 6.60 -0.63
CA ARG A 35 1.05 5.84 -1.65
C ARG A 35 1.00 6.56 -3.00
N ARG A 36 0.90 7.90 -3.01
CA ARG A 36 0.96 8.71 -4.23
C ARG A 36 2.34 8.61 -4.88
N LEU A 37 3.42 8.70 -4.10
CA LEU A 37 4.80 8.59 -4.58
C LEU A 37 5.07 7.19 -5.16
N ASP A 38 4.64 6.14 -4.47
CA ASP A 38 4.75 4.75 -4.94
C ASP A 38 4.04 4.58 -6.29
N LEU A 39 2.79 5.05 -6.40
CA LEU A 39 2.03 4.99 -7.65
C LEU A 39 2.70 5.81 -8.78
N GLN A 40 3.34 6.93 -8.46
CA GLN A 40 4.10 7.70 -9.45
C GLN A 40 5.35 6.94 -9.94
N GLN A 41 6.07 6.27 -9.04
CA GLN A 41 7.20 5.43 -9.40
C GLN A 41 6.75 4.21 -10.22
N GLU A 42 5.65 3.57 -9.82
CA GLU A 42 5.03 2.47 -10.54
C GLU A 42 4.65 2.89 -11.97
N ILE A 43 3.96 4.01 -12.15
CA ILE A 43 3.61 4.54 -13.48
C ILE A 43 4.86 4.86 -14.30
N LYS A 44 5.90 5.47 -13.70
CA LYS A 44 7.16 5.72 -14.42
C LYS A 44 7.83 4.43 -14.89
N ARG A 45 7.80 3.38 -14.05
CA ARG A 45 8.33 2.06 -14.38
C ARG A 45 7.52 1.38 -15.47
N ILE A 46 6.19 1.44 -15.39
CA ILE A 46 5.30 0.92 -16.44
C ILE A 46 5.58 1.64 -17.76
N ASN A 47 5.74 2.97 -17.76
CA ASN A 47 6.04 3.73 -18.96
C ASN A 47 7.41 3.40 -19.57
N SER A 48 8.45 3.20 -18.74
CA SER A 48 9.77 2.81 -19.24
C SER A 48 9.76 1.38 -19.81
N LEU A 49 9.02 0.46 -19.18
CA LEU A 49 8.81 -0.89 -19.70
C LEU A 49 8.04 -0.85 -21.01
N ARG A 50 6.93 -0.12 -21.09
CA ARG A 50 6.12 0.04 -22.30
C ARG A 50 6.95 0.60 -23.46
N THR A 51 7.71 1.68 -23.23
CA THR A 51 8.58 2.26 -24.28
C THR A 51 9.70 1.32 -24.73
N SER A 52 10.26 0.52 -23.82
CA SER A 52 11.20 -0.56 -24.19
C SER A 52 10.52 -1.65 -25.02
N ASN A 53 9.27 -1.99 -24.68
CA ASN A 53 8.48 -3.00 -25.36
C ASN A 53 8.10 -2.58 -26.78
N LEU A 54 7.74 -1.30 -26.97
CA LEU A 54 7.48 -0.72 -28.30
C LEU A 54 8.69 -0.81 -29.22
N LYS A 55 9.90 -0.54 -28.72
CA LYS A 55 11.15 -0.65 -29.49
C LYS A 55 11.51 -2.08 -29.93
N LYS A 56 10.91 -3.08 -29.28
CA LYS A 56 11.15 -4.51 -29.55
C LYS A 56 10.09 -5.11 -30.49
N GLU A 57 9.26 -4.29 -31.13
CA GLU A 57 8.21 -4.69 -32.09
C GLU A 57 7.31 -5.81 -31.53
N LYS A 58 6.93 -5.70 -30.25
CA LYS A 58 6.08 -6.71 -29.60
C LYS A 58 4.65 -6.70 -30.16
N SER A 59 3.93 -7.80 -29.92
CA SER A 59 2.55 -7.98 -30.39
C SER A 59 1.63 -6.88 -29.87
N ILE A 60 0.69 -6.44 -30.72
CA ILE A 60 -0.39 -5.50 -30.40
C ILE A 60 -1.14 -5.93 -29.12
N LEU A 61 -1.30 -7.24 -28.89
CA LEU A 61 -1.91 -7.77 -27.67
C LEU A 61 -1.15 -7.35 -26.40
N THR A 62 0.18 -7.45 -26.43
CA THR A 62 1.04 -7.05 -25.31
C THR A 62 0.98 -5.55 -25.08
N GLU A 63 0.88 -4.75 -26.15
CA GLU A 63 0.73 -3.30 -26.03
C GLU A 63 -0.59 -2.91 -25.36
N VAL A 64 -1.70 -3.57 -25.71
CA VAL A 64 -3.00 -3.34 -25.06
C VAL A 64 -2.98 -3.74 -23.58
N GLU A 65 -2.29 -4.84 -23.23
CA GLU A 65 -2.10 -5.26 -21.82
C GLU A 65 -1.28 -4.24 -21.02
N ASP A 66 -0.13 -3.80 -21.55
CA ASP A 66 0.72 -2.81 -20.89
C ASP A 66 -0.01 -1.48 -20.69
N LEU A 67 -0.80 -1.05 -21.69
CA LEU A 67 -1.60 0.16 -21.63
C LEU A 67 -2.75 0.04 -20.61
N ASP A 68 -3.39 -1.14 -20.49
CA ASP A 68 -4.40 -1.39 -19.45
C ASP A 68 -3.83 -1.28 -18.04
N GLN A 69 -2.63 -1.83 -17.81
CA GLN A 69 -1.94 -1.69 -16.52
C GLN A 69 -1.63 -0.22 -16.20
N GLN A 70 -1.12 0.53 -17.19
CA GLN A 70 -0.86 1.96 -17.05
C GLN A 70 -2.13 2.74 -16.68
N ILE A 71 -3.24 2.47 -17.37
CA ILE A 71 -4.56 3.09 -17.12
C ILE A 71 -5.01 2.80 -15.67
N ARG A 72 -4.99 1.54 -15.23
CA ARG A 72 -5.43 1.15 -13.87
C ARG A 72 -4.60 1.81 -12.77
N SER A 73 -3.28 1.88 -12.91
CA SER A 73 -2.42 2.52 -11.92
C SER A 73 -2.57 4.05 -11.93
N THR A 74 -2.81 4.65 -13.10
CA THR A 74 -3.17 6.08 -13.23
C THR A 74 -4.52 6.40 -12.58
N GLU A 75 -5.52 5.53 -12.73
CA GLU A 75 -6.81 5.68 -12.03
C GLU A 75 -6.66 5.58 -10.51
N LYS A 76 -5.84 4.64 -10.02
CA LYS A 76 -5.50 4.55 -8.58
C LYS A 76 -4.88 5.85 -8.09
N LEU A 77 -3.92 6.42 -8.84
CA LEU A 77 -3.28 7.70 -8.50
C LEU A 77 -4.32 8.82 -8.41
N ILE A 78 -5.21 8.95 -9.40
CA ILE A 78 -6.29 9.95 -9.39
C ILE A 78 -7.17 9.81 -8.14
N ARG A 79 -7.54 8.57 -7.77
CA ARG A 79 -8.34 8.30 -6.57
C ARG A 79 -7.63 8.75 -5.28
N VAL A 80 -6.36 8.39 -5.12
CA VAL A 80 -5.54 8.78 -3.94
C VAL A 80 -5.40 10.30 -3.86
N THR A 81 -5.09 10.97 -4.98
CA THR A 81 -4.96 12.44 -5.02
C THR A 81 -6.29 13.13 -4.67
N ASN A 82 -7.44 12.60 -5.11
CA ASN A 82 -8.75 13.13 -4.71
C ASN A 82 -9.00 12.95 -3.20
N GLN A 83 -8.61 11.80 -2.62
CA GLN A 83 -8.73 11.58 -1.18
C GLN A 83 -7.89 12.58 -0.38
N GLN A 84 -6.66 12.87 -0.82
CA GLN A 84 -5.80 13.90 -0.22
C GLN A 84 -6.43 15.29 -0.31
N ALA A 85 -6.92 15.68 -1.49
CA ALA A 85 -7.58 16.99 -1.67
C ALA A 85 -8.83 17.13 -0.78
N ASN A 86 -9.60 16.05 -0.61
CA ASN A 86 -10.77 16.03 0.28
C ASN A 86 -10.39 16.08 1.77
N LEU A 87 -9.27 15.47 2.17
CA LEU A 87 -8.75 15.58 3.54
C LEU A 87 -8.29 17.02 3.82
N LEU A 88 -7.47 17.61 2.94
CA LEU A 88 -7.03 19.00 3.05
C LEU A 88 -8.21 19.97 3.08
N THR A 89 -9.27 19.71 2.31
CA THR A 89 -10.49 20.53 2.34
C THR A 89 -11.15 20.53 3.72
N ARG A 90 -11.20 19.37 4.38
CA ARG A 90 -11.74 19.26 5.74
C ARG A 90 -10.87 19.99 6.76
N GLU A 91 -9.55 19.82 6.69
CA GLU A 91 -8.60 20.55 7.55
C GLU A 91 -8.70 22.06 7.38
N ILE A 92 -8.74 22.54 6.12
CA ILE A 92 -8.91 23.95 5.77
C ILE A 92 -10.18 24.52 6.40
N ASN A 93 -11.32 23.82 6.28
CA ASN A 93 -12.59 24.28 6.84
C ASN A 93 -12.54 24.35 8.37
N THR A 94 -11.97 23.34 9.03
CA THR A 94 -11.77 23.32 10.49
C THR A 94 -10.89 24.49 10.94
N ASN A 95 -9.76 24.72 10.26
CA ASN A 95 -8.84 25.81 10.57
C ASN A 95 -9.49 27.18 10.33
N GLN A 96 -10.29 27.34 9.28
CA GLN A 96 -11.04 28.58 9.03
C GLN A 96 -12.05 28.88 10.14
N ASN A 97 -12.78 27.88 10.62
CA ASN A 97 -13.71 28.04 11.75
C ASN A 97 -12.97 28.41 13.04
N ARG A 98 -11.83 27.77 13.30
CA ARG A 98 -10.98 28.07 14.47
C ARG A 98 -10.41 29.48 14.40
N ILE A 99 -9.92 29.91 13.25
CA ILE A 99 -9.47 31.29 12.99
C ILE A 99 -10.60 32.28 13.27
N GLY A 100 -11.81 32.00 12.79
CA GLY A 100 -12.97 32.85 13.01
C GLY A 100 -13.32 33.00 14.49
N THR A 101 -13.22 31.91 15.26
CA THR A 101 -13.47 31.89 16.70
C THR A 101 -12.38 32.66 17.47
N LEU A 102 -11.10 32.35 17.22
CA LEU A 102 -9.96 33.02 17.85
C LEU A 102 -9.95 34.53 17.58
N ARG A 103 -10.34 34.96 16.37
CA ARG A 103 -10.47 36.39 16.05
C ARG A 103 -11.52 37.09 16.91
N LYS A 104 -12.67 36.45 17.15
CA LYS A 104 -13.72 37.00 18.02
C LYS A 104 -13.27 37.06 19.48
N GLU A 105 -12.62 36.01 19.97
CA GLU A 105 -12.06 35.96 21.34
C GLU A 105 -11.00 37.05 21.55
N LEU A 106 -10.07 37.19 20.61
CA LEU A 106 -9.03 38.23 20.65
C LEU A 106 -9.62 39.64 20.62
N GLU A 107 -10.66 39.87 19.81
CA GLU A 107 -11.34 41.17 19.76
C GLU A 107 -11.94 41.51 21.12
N GLN A 108 -12.66 40.56 21.75
CA GLN A 108 -13.23 40.75 23.07
C GLN A 108 -12.15 41.02 24.14
N LEU A 109 -11.09 40.21 24.16
CA LEU A 109 -9.97 40.38 25.10
C LEU A 109 -9.31 41.76 24.95
N LYS A 110 -9.06 42.21 23.72
CA LYS A 110 -8.46 43.52 23.44
C LYS A 110 -9.39 44.67 23.87
N GLN A 111 -10.69 44.54 23.65
CA GLN A 111 -11.65 45.54 24.08
C GLN A 111 -11.72 45.66 25.60
N ASP A 112 -11.76 44.54 26.32
CA ASP A 112 -11.82 44.53 27.78
C ASP A 112 -10.51 45.00 28.41
N TYR A 113 -9.37 44.59 27.85
CA TYR A 113 -8.06 45.10 28.22
C TYR A 113 -7.96 46.62 28.01
N SER A 114 -8.42 47.12 26.86
CA SER A 114 -8.45 48.56 26.55
C SER A 114 -9.31 49.35 27.55
N LYS A 115 -10.52 48.88 27.87
CA LYS A 115 -11.40 49.50 28.89
C LYS A 115 -10.70 49.56 30.25
N MET A 116 -10.06 48.48 30.65
CA MET A 116 -9.35 48.36 31.93
C MET A 116 -8.14 49.30 32.01
N ILE A 117 -7.32 49.38 30.96
CA ILE A 117 -6.18 50.31 30.87
C ILE A 117 -6.65 51.76 30.89
N ARG A 118 -7.70 52.10 30.12
CA ARG A 118 -8.27 53.45 30.07
C ARG A 118 -8.80 53.88 31.45
N LYS A 119 -9.52 53.01 32.16
CA LYS A 119 -9.98 53.27 33.53
C LYS A 119 -8.80 53.49 34.48
N SER A 120 -7.77 52.64 34.41
CA SER A 120 -6.57 52.79 35.23
C SER A 120 -5.78 54.06 34.93
N TYR A 121 -5.82 54.57 33.70
CA TYR A 121 -5.17 55.82 33.32
C TYR A 121 -5.93 57.03 33.89
N LYS A 122 -7.25 57.07 33.72
CA LYS A 122 -8.10 58.15 34.26
C LYS A 122 -8.04 58.25 35.79
N SER A 123 -7.98 57.12 36.48
CA SER A 123 -7.87 57.09 37.95
C SER A 123 -6.48 57.50 38.48
N LYS A 124 -5.45 57.57 37.62
CA LYS A 124 -4.09 58.01 38.00
C LYS A 124 -4.05 59.49 38.41
N SER A 125 -4.98 60.30 37.88
CA SER A 125 -5.04 61.76 38.10
C SER A 125 -5.81 62.18 39.35
N GLN A 126 -6.70 61.34 39.90
CA GLN A 126 -7.61 61.75 40.98
C GLN A 126 -7.11 61.43 42.39
N GLN A 127 -6.25 60.43 42.57
CA GLN A 127 -5.51 60.15 43.80
C GLN A 127 -4.27 59.34 43.44
N SER A 128 -3.07 59.86 43.77
CA SER A 128 -1.82 59.11 43.59
C SER A 128 -1.96 57.73 44.25
N ARG A 129 -1.47 56.66 43.62
CA ARG A 129 -1.51 55.29 44.19
C ARG A 129 -0.95 55.24 45.61
N ILE A 130 0.05 56.08 45.88
CA ILE A 130 0.64 56.26 47.21
C ILE A 130 -0.36 56.93 48.14
N MET A 131 -1.02 58.00 47.69
CA MET A 131 -2.06 58.69 48.45
C MET A 131 -3.25 57.77 48.79
N PHE A 132 -3.64 56.86 47.89
CA PHE A 132 -4.67 55.86 48.15
C PHE A 132 -4.27 54.82 49.21
N LEU A 133 -2.99 54.47 49.27
CA LEU A 133 -2.46 53.59 50.33
C LEU A 133 -2.35 54.34 51.66
N LEU A 134 -1.89 55.60 51.64
CA LEU A 134 -1.72 56.45 52.81
C LEU A 134 -3.06 56.96 53.39
N SER A 135 -4.13 57.04 52.60
CA SER A 135 -5.49 57.39 53.07
C SER A 135 -6.24 56.22 53.72
N SER A 136 -5.51 55.27 54.30
CA SER A 136 -6.09 54.12 55.01
C SER A 136 -6.25 54.47 56.50
N GLU A 137 -7.36 54.05 57.10
CA GLU A 137 -7.70 54.26 58.51
C GLU A 137 -6.79 53.46 59.45
N ASN A 138 -6.24 52.33 59.00
CA ASN A 138 -5.32 51.48 59.77
C ASN A 138 -4.42 50.60 58.87
N PHE A 139 -3.40 49.99 59.48
CA PHE A 139 -2.42 49.13 58.79
C PHE A 139 -3.05 47.93 58.08
N LEU A 140 -4.06 47.28 58.68
CA LEU A 140 -4.74 46.14 58.07
C LEU A 140 -5.45 46.54 56.77
N GLN A 141 -6.10 47.71 56.75
CA GLN A 141 -6.76 48.25 55.56
C GLN A 141 -5.73 48.60 54.47
N ALA A 142 -4.60 49.24 54.85
CA ALA A 142 -3.51 49.55 53.93
C ALA A 142 -2.91 48.27 53.29
N TYR A 143 -2.66 47.24 54.10
CA TYR A 143 -2.18 45.94 53.62
C TYR A 143 -3.17 45.28 52.64
N LYS A 144 -4.47 45.27 52.95
CA LYS A 144 -5.51 44.75 52.03
C LYS A 144 -5.55 45.53 50.71
N ARG A 145 -5.50 46.87 50.75
CA ARG A 145 -5.43 47.72 49.54
C ARG A 145 -4.19 47.39 48.69
N LEU A 146 -3.03 47.20 49.32
CA LEU A 146 -1.81 46.79 48.64
C LEU A 146 -1.93 45.41 47.97
N GLN A 147 -2.53 44.42 48.66
CA GLN A 147 -2.78 43.10 48.07
C GLN A 147 -3.72 43.16 46.87
N TYR A 148 -4.80 43.96 46.93
CA TYR A 148 -5.70 44.14 45.78
C TYR A 148 -5.00 44.83 44.60
N MET A 149 -4.15 45.82 44.87
CA MET A 149 -3.35 46.45 43.81
C MET A 149 -2.40 45.47 43.14
N LYS A 150 -1.77 44.59 43.93
CA LYS A 150 -0.91 43.51 43.41
C LYS A 150 -1.72 42.52 42.57
N GLN A 151 -2.87 42.07 43.06
CA GLN A 151 -3.76 41.17 42.32
C GLN A 151 -4.21 41.78 40.98
N TYR A 152 -4.58 43.05 40.98
CA TYR A 152 -4.97 43.77 39.76
C TYR A 152 -3.80 43.92 38.78
N ALA A 153 -2.60 44.25 39.26
CA ALA A 153 -1.41 44.32 38.43
C ALA A 153 -1.09 42.96 37.78
N ASN A 154 -1.19 41.86 38.55
CA ASN A 154 -0.99 40.51 38.05
C ASN A 154 -2.05 40.14 36.99
N TYR A 155 -3.33 40.42 37.26
CA TYR A 155 -4.40 40.15 36.29
C TYR A 155 -4.21 40.90 34.96
N ARG A 156 -3.77 42.17 35.03
CA ARG A 156 -3.41 42.95 33.82
C ARG A 156 -2.28 42.30 33.04
N HIS A 157 -1.24 41.87 33.74
CA HIS A 157 -0.09 41.23 33.11
C HIS A 157 -0.53 39.93 32.41
N GLN A 158 -1.30 39.09 33.10
CA GLN A 158 -1.86 37.85 32.53
C GLN A 158 -2.73 38.09 31.30
N GLN A 159 -3.60 39.12 31.30
CA GLN A 159 -4.39 39.46 30.11
C GLN A 159 -3.52 39.89 28.92
N GLY A 160 -2.44 40.63 29.18
CA GLY A 160 -1.48 41.01 28.15
C GLY A 160 -0.77 39.80 27.53
N GLU A 161 -0.31 38.88 28.38
CA GLU A 161 0.30 37.62 27.94
C GLU A 161 -0.69 36.75 27.15
N GLU A 162 -1.94 36.65 27.61
CA GLU A 162 -2.97 35.88 26.90
C GLU A 162 -3.25 36.46 25.50
N ILE A 163 -3.38 37.79 25.37
CA ILE A 163 -3.54 38.45 24.07
C ILE A 163 -2.35 38.15 23.15
N GLN A 164 -1.12 38.19 23.68
CA GLN A 164 0.08 37.88 22.91
C GLN A 164 0.05 36.42 22.41
N LEU A 165 -0.14 35.45 23.32
CA LEU A 165 -0.17 34.03 23.00
C LEU A 165 -1.24 33.70 21.95
N ARG A 166 -2.45 34.25 22.11
CA ARG A 166 -3.55 34.06 21.15
C ARG A 166 -3.27 34.71 19.80
N THR A 167 -2.57 35.84 19.78
CA THR A 167 -2.16 36.52 18.53
C THR A 167 -1.13 35.66 17.79
N GLU A 168 -0.17 35.08 18.50
CA GLU A 168 0.82 34.16 17.93
C GLU A 168 0.18 32.86 17.41
N GLU A 169 -0.77 32.27 18.16
CA GLU A 169 -1.58 31.12 17.72
C GLU A 169 -2.31 31.43 16.41
N LEU A 170 -2.98 32.59 16.35
CA LEU A 170 -3.69 33.04 15.16
C LEU A 170 -2.75 33.25 13.95
N GLN A 171 -1.56 33.82 14.17
CA GLN A 171 -0.58 34.04 13.10
C GLN A 171 -0.10 32.70 12.52
N LYS A 172 0.28 31.75 13.38
CA LYS A 172 0.70 30.39 12.97
C LYS A 172 -0.40 29.69 12.19
N LEU A 173 -1.65 29.79 12.66
CA LEU A 173 -2.79 29.15 12.01
C LEU A 173 -3.09 29.76 10.62
N ASN A 174 -2.98 31.08 10.46
CA ASN A 174 -3.13 31.73 9.15
C ASN A 174 -2.02 31.32 8.17
N GLN A 175 -0.78 31.22 8.64
CA GLN A 175 0.35 30.78 7.80
C GLN A 175 0.17 29.32 7.35
N SER A 176 -0.20 28.43 8.27
CA SER A 176 -0.51 27.03 7.96
C SER A 176 -1.66 26.91 6.95
N LEU A 177 -2.74 27.68 7.15
CA LEU A 177 -3.89 27.70 6.24
C LEU A 177 -3.50 28.14 4.81
N ALA A 178 -2.62 29.14 4.68
CA ALA A 178 -2.14 29.61 3.38
C ALA A 178 -1.36 28.51 2.65
N GLU A 179 -0.48 27.79 3.34
CA GLU A 179 0.27 26.68 2.75
C GLU A 179 -0.64 25.48 2.38
N GLN A 180 -1.59 25.11 3.26
CA GLN A 180 -2.56 24.06 2.97
C GLN A 180 -3.38 24.35 1.70
N LYS A 181 -3.83 25.60 1.50
CA LYS A 181 -4.55 26.03 0.28
C LYS A 181 -3.68 25.90 -0.96
N LYS A 182 -2.44 26.39 -0.90
CA LYS A 182 -1.47 26.29 -1.99
C LYS A 182 -1.18 24.85 -2.38
N THR A 183 -0.98 23.96 -1.40
CA THR A 183 -0.80 22.53 -1.64
C THR A 183 -2.03 21.91 -2.28
N LYS A 184 -3.24 22.21 -1.78
CA LYS A 184 -4.49 21.73 -2.37
C LYS A 184 -4.64 22.16 -3.83
N ASP A 185 -4.35 23.41 -4.15
CA ASP A 185 -4.46 23.92 -5.53
C ASP A 185 -3.47 23.22 -6.48
N ARG A 186 -2.24 22.97 -6.01
CA ARG A 186 -1.25 22.17 -6.76
C ARG A 186 -1.78 20.76 -7.05
N LEU A 187 -2.31 20.07 -6.05
CA LEU A 187 -2.88 18.72 -6.22
C LEU A 187 -4.03 18.70 -7.24
N ILE A 188 -4.89 19.72 -7.23
CA ILE A 188 -6.01 19.82 -8.19
C ILE A 188 -5.50 20.01 -9.61
N VAL A 189 -4.51 20.89 -9.81
CA VAL A 189 -3.89 21.13 -11.12
C VAL A 189 -3.20 19.86 -11.64
N GLU A 190 -2.44 19.17 -10.79
CA GLU A 190 -1.82 17.89 -11.13
C GLU A 190 -2.87 16.82 -11.49
N ASN A 191 -3.92 16.68 -10.67
CA ASN A 191 -5.00 15.71 -10.93
C ASN A 191 -5.68 15.95 -12.29
N ARG A 192 -5.91 17.22 -12.65
CA ARG A 192 -6.48 17.59 -13.96
C ARG A 192 -5.57 17.17 -15.11
N LYS A 193 -4.26 17.40 -15.00
CA LYS A 193 -3.27 16.96 -16.00
C LYS A 193 -3.26 15.43 -16.13
N THR A 194 -3.22 14.71 -15.01
CA THR A 194 -3.27 13.25 -14.99
C THR A 194 -4.55 12.70 -15.63
N ARG A 195 -5.70 13.34 -15.40
CA ARG A 195 -6.97 12.97 -16.04
C ARG A 195 -6.94 13.17 -17.56
N ALA A 196 -6.36 14.27 -18.04
CA ALA A 196 -6.24 14.50 -19.47
C ALA A 196 -5.38 13.42 -20.15
N LEU A 197 -4.24 13.07 -19.55
CA LEU A 197 -3.37 11.98 -20.04
C LEU A 197 -4.07 10.62 -20.00
N LEU A 198 -4.86 10.34 -18.95
CA LEU A 198 -5.65 9.12 -18.85
C LEU A 198 -6.65 8.99 -20.01
N GLU A 199 -7.32 10.08 -20.37
CA GLU A 199 -8.27 10.08 -21.49
C GLU A 199 -7.57 9.86 -22.84
N GLU A 200 -6.35 10.37 -23.02
CA GLU A 200 -5.52 10.07 -24.19
C GLU A 200 -5.15 8.58 -24.25
N SER A 201 -4.65 8.01 -23.14
CA SER A 201 -4.34 6.57 -23.05
C SER A 201 -5.56 5.69 -23.29
N ARG A 202 -6.75 6.10 -22.84
CA ARG A 202 -8.01 5.38 -23.11
C ARG A 202 -8.39 5.39 -24.58
N LYS A 203 -8.21 6.52 -25.28
CA LYS A 203 -8.45 6.61 -26.72
C LYS A 203 -7.48 5.73 -27.51
N GLU A 204 -6.21 5.72 -27.12
CA GLU A 204 -5.19 4.83 -27.68
C GLU A 204 -5.57 3.34 -27.45
N GLN A 205 -5.96 2.98 -26.22
CA GLN A 205 -6.39 1.62 -25.91
C GLN A 205 -7.60 1.20 -26.76
N GLN A 206 -8.56 2.09 -26.95
CA GLN A 206 -9.75 1.83 -27.76
C GLN A 206 -9.40 1.59 -29.23
N SER A 207 -8.44 2.33 -29.80
CA SER A 207 -8.01 2.14 -31.20
C SER A 207 -7.29 0.79 -31.38
N LEU A 208 -6.39 0.44 -30.46
CA LEU A 208 -5.67 -0.83 -30.49
C LEU A 208 -6.61 -2.02 -30.30
N ILE A 209 -7.58 -1.94 -29.39
CA ILE A 209 -8.61 -2.97 -29.23
C ILE A 209 -9.45 -3.11 -30.51
N ALA A 210 -9.77 -2.01 -31.19
CA ALA A 210 -10.49 -2.07 -32.46
C ALA A 210 -9.64 -2.77 -33.56
N GLU A 211 -8.33 -2.57 -33.57
CA GLU A 211 -7.42 -3.29 -34.46
C GLU A 211 -7.35 -4.79 -34.12
N VAL A 212 -7.24 -5.14 -32.82
CA VAL A 212 -7.25 -6.53 -32.37
C VAL A 212 -8.54 -7.24 -32.79
N ARG A 213 -9.70 -6.56 -32.69
CA ARG A 213 -10.99 -7.09 -33.16
C ARG A 213 -11.01 -7.36 -34.67
N LYS A 214 -10.42 -6.49 -35.49
CA LYS A 214 -10.31 -6.72 -36.94
C LYS A 214 -9.49 -7.97 -37.26
N LYS A 215 -8.49 -8.29 -36.44
CA LYS A 215 -7.57 -9.43 -36.59
C LYS A 215 -7.91 -10.58 -35.62
N GLU A 216 -9.12 -10.61 -35.04
CA GLU A 216 -9.46 -11.48 -33.92
C GLU A 216 -9.23 -12.96 -34.24
N GLY A 217 -9.64 -13.41 -35.45
CA GLY A 217 -9.42 -14.80 -35.88
C GLY A 217 -7.93 -15.20 -35.99
N GLN A 218 -7.07 -14.28 -36.41
CA GLN A 218 -5.63 -14.53 -36.48
C GLN A 218 -5.02 -14.65 -35.08
N PHE A 219 -5.38 -13.73 -34.18
CA PHE A 219 -4.94 -13.76 -32.79
C PHE A 219 -5.49 -14.98 -32.05
N ALA A 220 -6.75 -15.34 -32.25
CA ALA A 220 -7.33 -16.56 -31.68
C ALA A 220 -6.58 -17.82 -32.14
N SER A 221 -6.17 -17.89 -33.41
CA SER A 221 -5.35 -18.99 -33.93
C SER A 221 -3.95 -19.03 -33.30
N GLN A 222 -3.28 -17.88 -33.18
CA GLN A 222 -1.98 -17.79 -32.51
C GLN A 222 -2.06 -18.18 -31.03
N LEU A 223 -3.11 -17.71 -30.32
CA LEU A 223 -3.37 -18.08 -28.93
C LEU A 223 -3.66 -19.58 -28.79
N LYS A 224 -4.42 -20.17 -29.71
CA LYS A 224 -4.67 -21.62 -29.73
C LYS A 224 -3.37 -22.42 -29.87
N LYS A 225 -2.46 -22.00 -30.75
CA LYS A 225 -1.13 -22.64 -30.90
C LYS A 225 -0.30 -22.52 -29.62
N LYS A 226 -0.23 -21.33 -29.02
CA LYS A 226 0.47 -21.13 -27.74
C LYS A 226 -0.14 -21.96 -26.61
N GLN A 227 -1.46 -22.09 -26.57
CA GLN A 227 -2.14 -22.93 -25.59
C GLN A 227 -1.82 -24.42 -25.81
N GLN A 228 -1.70 -24.88 -27.07
CA GLN A 228 -1.27 -26.25 -27.38
C GLN A 228 0.17 -26.52 -26.91
N GLU A 229 1.08 -25.55 -27.08
CA GLU A 229 2.45 -25.63 -26.56
C GLU A 229 2.47 -25.71 -25.03
N ILE A 230 1.71 -24.85 -24.35
CA ILE A 230 1.55 -24.88 -22.88
C ILE A 230 1.01 -26.24 -22.43
N ASN A 231 -0.05 -26.75 -23.07
CA ASN A 231 -0.64 -28.05 -22.73
C ASN A 231 0.32 -29.23 -23.01
N ALA A 232 1.27 -29.08 -23.94
CA ALA A 232 2.31 -30.09 -24.14
C ALA A 232 3.35 -30.07 -23.01
N ILE A 233 3.75 -28.87 -22.56
CA ILE A 233 4.63 -28.71 -21.39
C ILE A 233 3.95 -29.25 -20.13
N ASP A 234 2.67 -28.94 -19.92
CA ASP A 234 1.93 -29.43 -18.76
C ASP A 234 1.84 -30.97 -18.71
N ARG A 235 1.59 -31.62 -19.85
CA ARG A 235 1.62 -33.10 -19.95
C ARG A 235 2.99 -33.69 -19.66
N GLU A 236 4.05 -32.98 -20.06
CA GLU A 236 5.41 -33.40 -19.75
C GLU A 236 5.72 -33.26 -18.26
N ILE A 237 5.25 -32.19 -17.61
CA ILE A 237 5.32 -32.02 -16.15
C ILE A 237 4.61 -33.17 -15.43
N GLU A 238 3.40 -33.54 -15.88
CA GLU A 238 2.64 -34.67 -15.33
C GLU A 238 3.42 -35.99 -15.46
N ARG A 239 3.99 -36.27 -16.63
CA ARG A 239 4.84 -37.46 -16.86
C ARG A 239 6.04 -37.50 -15.90
N ILE A 240 6.72 -36.37 -15.72
CA ILE A 240 7.86 -36.26 -14.80
C ILE A 240 7.42 -36.50 -13.35
N ILE A 241 6.27 -35.97 -12.93
CA ILE A 241 5.74 -36.19 -11.58
C ILE A 241 5.44 -37.67 -11.37
N GLU A 242 4.79 -38.34 -12.32
CA GLU A 242 4.51 -39.77 -12.25
C GLU A 242 5.79 -40.61 -12.17
N GLU A 243 6.82 -40.24 -12.95
CA GLU A 243 8.14 -40.89 -12.90
C GLU A 243 8.85 -40.66 -11.56
N ALA A 244 8.78 -39.45 -11.00
CA ALA A 244 9.33 -39.13 -9.69
C ALA A 244 8.60 -39.90 -8.56
N ILE A 245 7.27 -40.04 -8.64
CA ILE A 245 6.47 -40.87 -7.72
C ILE A 245 6.89 -42.33 -7.83
N ALA A 246 6.97 -42.86 -9.05
CA ALA A 246 7.32 -44.25 -9.30
C ALA A 246 8.74 -44.58 -8.81
N ALA A 247 9.71 -43.70 -9.08
CA ALA A 247 11.10 -43.86 -8.63
C ALA A 247 11.20 -43.85 -7.11
N ASN A 248 10.51 -42.90 -6.45
CA ASN A 248 10.46 -42.85 -4.99
C ASN A 248 9.78 -44.10 -4.39
N ASN A 249 8.64 -44.50 -4.94
CA ASN A 249 7.90 -45.65 -4.45
C ASN A 249 8.66 -46.96 -4.66
N LYS A 250 9.43 -47.07 -5.75
CA LYS A 250 10.31 -48.22 -5.98
C LYS A 250 11.41 -48.32 -4.92
N ALA A 251 12.01 -47.19 -4.52
CA ALA A 251 12.95 -47.16 -3.41
C ALA A 251 12.30 -47.62 -2.08
N GLU A 252 11.01 -47.36 -1.92
CA GLU A 252 10.20 -47.77 -0.76
C GLU A 252 9.46 -49.12 -0.95
N GLY A 253 9.77 -49.90 -1.99
CA GLY A 253 9.18 -51.22 -2.24
C GLY A 253 7.71 -51.24 -2.68
N SER A 254 7.23 -50.18 -3.34
CA SER A 254 5.86 -50.06 -3.88
C SER A 254 5.86 -49.85 -5.39
N THR A 255 4.81 -50.33 -6.06
CA THR A 255 4.60 -50.23 -7.52
C THR A 255 3.64 -49.09 -7.92
N SER A 256 3.09 -48.35 -6.95
CA SER A 256 2.21 -47.21 -7.22
C SER A 256 2.95 -46.14 -8.03
N ARG A 257 2.29 -45.58 -9.06
CA ARG A 257 2.81 -44.48 -9.87
C ARG A 257 2.06 -43.16 -9.67
N SER A 258 0.92 -43.20 -8.99
CA SER A 258 0.02 -42.06 -8.82
C SER A 258 0.03 -41.45 -7.43
N VAL A 259 0.40 -42.21 -6.40
CA VAL A 259 0.37 -41.79 -4.98
C VAL A 259 1.69 -42.09 -4.31
N PHE A 260 2.27 -41.12 -3.59
CA PHE A 260 3.51 -41.31 -2.83
C PHE A 260 3.29 -42.24 -1.64
N LYS A 261 4.17 -43.23 -1.48
CA LYS A 261 4.34 -43.95 -0.24
C LYS A 261 5.16 -43.08 0.70
N LEU A 262 4.54 -42.64 1.80
CA LEU A 262 5.15 -41.73 2.76
C LEU A 262 5.79 -42.47 3.93
N THR A 263 7.04 -42.16 4.21
CA THR A 263 7.71 -42.45 5.49
C THR A 263 7.05 -41.66 6.63
N PRO A 264 7.21 -42.05 7.91
CA PRO A 264 6.67 -41.29 9.04
C PRO A 264 7.09 -39.81 9.03
N GLU A 265 8.35 -39.52 8.69
CA GLU A 265 8.88 -38.17 8.54
C GLU A 265 8.19 -37.40 7.41
N ALA A 266 8.01 -38.03 6.25
CA ALA A 266 7.32 -37.43 5.12
C ALA A 266 5.83 -37.17 5.40
N LYS A 267 5.17 -38.01 6.22
CA LYS A 267 3.80 -37.78 6.70
C LYS A 267 3.72 -36.57 7.63
N ALA A 268 4.68 -36.42 8.54
CA ALA A 268 4.73 -35.25 9.42
C ALA A 268 4.93 -33.96 8.62
N LEU A 269 5.86 -33.97 7.64
CA LEU A 269 6.11 -32.84 6.76
C LEU A 269 4.87 -32.47 5.92
N ALA A 270 4.17 -33.47 5.36
CA ALA A 270 2.92 -33.25 4.63
C ALA A 270 1.84 -32.62 5.50
N ALA A 271 1.67 -33.10 6.74
CA ALA A 271 0.70 -32.55 7.68
C ALA A 271 1.03 -31.09 8.05
N ASP A 272 2.31 -30.76 8.21
CA ASP A 272 2.74 -29.38 8.48
C ASP A 272 2.59 -28.47 7.26
N PHE A 273 2.80 -28.98 6.05
CA PHE A 273 2.50 -28.27 4.82
C PHE A 273 0.99 -27.95 4.72
N GLU A 274 0.13 -28.95 4.96
CA GLU A 274 -1.33 -28.81 4.89
C GLU A 274 -1.88 -27.83 5.96
N LYS A 275 -1.31 -27.80 7.17
CA LYS A 275 -1.65 -26.81 8.21
C LYS A 275 -1.42 -25.35 7.78
N ASN A 276 -0.51 -25.13 6.83
CA ASN A 276 -0.18 -23.80 6.31
C ASN A 276 -0.99 -23.42 5.05
N LYS A 277 -2.03 -24.19 4.70
CA LYS A 277 -2.96 -23.82 3.64
C LYS A 277 -3.53 -22.40 3.87
N GLY A 278 -3.45 -21.56 2.83
CA GLY A 278 -3.84 -20.15 2.84
C GLY A 278 -2.85 -19.21 3.53
N LYS A 279 -1.72 -19.72 4.02
CA LYS A 279 -0.70 -18.97 4.78
C LYS A 279 0.71 -19.10 4.20
N LEU A 280 0.88 -19.83 3.09
CA LEU A 280 2.19 -19.96 2.48
C LEU A 280 2.68 -18.61 1.94
N PRO A 281 3.97 -18.28 2.09
CA PRO A 281 4.56 -17.09 1.51
C PRO A 281 4.52 -17.16 -0.03
N TRP A 282 4.59 -15.98 -0.65
CA TRP A 282 4.68 -15.88 -2.10
C TRP A 282 6.00 -16.47 -2.62
N PRO A 283 5.99 -17.17 -3.78
CA PRO A 283 7.18 -17.74 -4.39
C PRO A 283 8.13 -16.68 -5.00
N VAL A 284 7.76 -15.41 -4.94
CA VAL A 284 8.59 -14.24 -5.33
C VAL A 284 8.49 -13.17 -4.25
N ARG A 285 9.46 -12.24 -4.20
CA ARG A 285 9.44 -11.11 -3.24
C ARG A 285 8.38 -10.07 -3.57
N THR A 286 8.28 -9.72 -4.84
CA THR A 286 7.35 -8.74 -5.38
C THR A 286 6.82 -9.30 -6.70
N GLY A 287 5.52 -9.15 -6.96
CA GLY A 287 4.95 -9.61 -8.21
C GLY A 287 3.43 -9.43 -8.27
N THR A 288 2.88 -9.62 -9.47
CA THR A 288 1.43 -9.57 -9.72
C THR A 288 1.02 -10.83 -10.47
N VAL A 289 -0.07 -11.46 -10.04
CA VAL A 289 -0.64 -12.62 -10.74
C VAL A 289 -1.22 -12.14 -12.07
N VAL A 290 -0.62 -12.60 -13.18
CA VAL A 290 -1.06 -12.27 -14.55
C VAL A 290 -1.92 -13.37 -15.17
N LEU A 291 -1.83 -14.60 -14.66
CA LEU A 291 -2.72 -15.68 -15.04
C LEU A 291 -3.02 -16.58 -13.85
N ARG A 292 -4.31 -16.82 -13.60
CA ARG A 292 -4.81 -17.66 -12.50
C ARG A 292 -4.93 -19.12 -12.90
N PHE A 293 -5.12 -20.00 -11.91
CA PHE A 293 -5.41 -21.42 -12.14
C PHE A 293 -6.77 -21.59 -12.85
N GLY A 294 -6.85 -22.57 -13.74
CA GLY A 294 -8.07 -22.96 -14.45
C GLY A 294 -8.26 -22.26 -15.80
N THR A 295 -9.46 -22.44 -16.34
CA THR A 295 -9.86 -21.88 -17.63
C THR A 295 -10.48 -20.50 -17.44
N GLN A 296 -9.95 -19.52 -18.17
CA GLN A 296 -10.42 -18.14 -18.14
C GLN A 296 -10.46 -17.56 -19.56
N PRO A 297 -11.43 -16.69 -19.88
CA PRO A 297 -11.47 -16.01 -21.17
C PRO A 297 -10.26 -15.08 -21.29
N HIS A 298 -9.67 -14.98 -22.49
CA HIS A 298 -8.62 -14.01 -22.73
C HIS A 298 -9.21 -12.59 -22.63
N PRO A 299 -8.58 -11.65 -21.90
CA PRO A 299 -9.18 -10.34 -21.59
C PRO A 299 -9.49 -9.50 -22.84
N ILE A 300 -8.67 -9.64 -23.88
CA ILE A 300 -8.78 -8.89 -25.14
C ILE A 300 -9.49 -9.69 -26.25
N VAL A 301 -9.05 -10.92 -26.53
CA VAL A 301 -9.61 -11.81 -27.57
C VAL A 301 -10.72 -12.65 -26.97
N LYS A 302 -11.98 -12.17 -27.03
CA LYS A 302 -13.10 -12.82 -26.32
C LYS A 302 -13.42 -14.23 -26.82
N THR A 303 -13.09 -14.54 -28.06
CA THR A 303 -13.27 -15.89 -28.64
C THR A 303 -12.21 -16.89 -28.19
N ALA A 304 -11.15 -16.46 -27.50
CA ALA A 304 -10.07 -17.33 -27.04
C ALA A 304 -10.15 -17.56 -25.52
N THR A 305 -9.88 -18.81 -25.13
CA THR A 305 -9.76 -19.21 -23.72
C THR A 305 -8.32 -19.54 -23.38
N MET A 306 -7.88 -19.14 -22.21
CA MET A 306 -6.60 -19.49 -21.62
C MET A 306 -6.82 -20.53 -20.53
N ASN A 307 -6.05 -21.60 -20.53
CA ASN A 307 -6.06 -22.59 -19.46
C ASN A 307 -4.69 -22.65 -18.80
N SER A 308 -4.66 -22.71 -17.47
CA SER A 308 -3.42 -22.89 -16.71
C SER A 308 -3.59 -23.89 -15.57
N ASN A 309 -2.62 -24.78 -15.41
CA ASN A 309 -2.59 -25.73 -14.29
C ASN A 309 -1.95 -25.14 -13.03
N GLY A 310 -1.59 -23.85 -13.04
CA GLY A 310 -0.99 -23.14 -11.92
C GLY A 310 -1.21 -21.64 -12.03
N VAL A 311 -0.34 -20.85 -11.41
CA VAL A 311 -0.38 -19.38 -11.46
C VAL A 311 0.85 -18.85 -12.17
N ARG A 312 0.68 -17.78 -12.95
CA ARG A 312 1.79 -17.02 -13.55
C ARG A 312 1.93 -15.69 -12.84
N ILE A 313 3.13 -15.42 -12.34
CA ILE A 313 3.42 -14.25 -11.52
C ILE A 313 4.45 -13.41 -12.26
N ALA A 314 4.04 -12.24 -12.74
CA ALA A 314 4.94 -11.26 -13.33
C ALA A 314 5.69 -10.54 -12.21
N THR A 315 7.00 -10.37 -12.39
CA THR A 315 7.90 -9.77 -11.40
C THR A 315 8.95 -8.91 -12.09
N ASP A 316 9.79 -8.27 -11.30
CA ASP A 316 10.86 -7.41 -11.80
C ASP A 316 11.97 -8.22 -12.46
N PRO A 317 12.70 -7.66 -13.45
CA PRO A 317 13.89 -8.31 -14.02
C PRO A 317 14.89 -8.71 -12.94
N ASN A 318 15.55 -9.86 -13.12
CA ASN A 318 16.50 -10.46 -12.19
C ASN A 318 15.91 -10.88 -10.83
N SER A 319 14.59 -10.93 -10.69
CA SER A 319 13.95 -11.46 -9.48
C SER A 319 14.18 -12.96 -9.34
N LYS A 320 14.31 -13.41 -8.09
CA LYS A 320 14.50 -14.81 -7.74
C LYS A 320 13.21 -15.48 -7.29
N ALA A 321 13.05 -16.74 -7.69
CA ALA A 321 12.05 -17.64 -7.17
C ALA A 321 12.48 -18.17 -5.79
N ARG A 322 11.53 -18.33 -4.87
CA ARG A 322 11.78 -18.73 -3.48
C ARG A 322 10.90 -19.90 -3.09
N ALA A 323 11.44 -20.80 -2.26
CA ALA A 323 10.71 -21.92 -1.72
C ALA A 323 9.54 -21.44 -0.85
N VAL A 324 8.32 -21.87 -1.18
CA VAL A 324 7.13 -21.53 -0.38
C VAL A 324 7.07 -22.30 0.94
N PHE A 325 7.79 -23.42 1.04
CA PHE A 325 7.86 -24.22 2.25
C PHE A 325 9.16 -25.01 2.32
N GLY A 326 9.50 -25.56 3.49
CA GLY A 326 10.65 -26.43 3.67
C GLY A 326 10.44 -27.80 3.03
N GLY A 327 11.42 -28.34 2.32
CA GLY A 327 11.27 -29.62 1.61
C GLY A 327 12.55 -30.07 0.91
N THR A 328 12.45 -31.11 0.09
CA THR A 328 13.59 -31.69 -0.62
C THR A 328 13.46 -31.47 -2.13
N VAL A 329 14.50 -30.98 -2.78
CA VAL A 329 14.52 -30.82 -4.24
C VAL A 329 14.49 -32.21 -4.89
N SER A 330 13.40 -32.55 -5.56
CA SER A 330 13.21 -33.87 -6.17
C SER A 330 13.86 -33.94 -7.54
N GLU A 331 13.64 -32.93 -8.39
CA GLU A 331 14.14 -32.90 -9.77
C GLU A 331 14.48 -31.47 -10.21
N ILE A 332 15.48 -31.37 -11.10
CA ILE A 332 15.85 -30.14 -11.81
C ILE A 332 15.94 -30.50 -13.29
N ILE A 333 15.10 -29.87 -14.11
CA ILE A 333 14.91 -30.27 -15.51
C ILE A 333 15.02 -29.05 -16.41
N ALA A 334 15.73 -29.22 -17.52
CA ALA A 334 15.72 -28.27 -18.61
C ALA A 334 14.49 -28.52 -19.49
N VAL A 335 13.57 -27.55 -19.52
CA VAL A 335 12.40 -27.57 -20.39
C VAL A 335 12.82 -27.10 -21.78
N LYS A 336 12.29 -27.74 -22.82
CA LYS A 336 12.58 -27.40 -24.23
C LYS A 336 12.30 -25.90 -24.46
N GLY A 337 13.32 -25.14 -24.87
CA GLY A 337 13.25 -23.67 -24.98
C GLY A 337 14.13 -22.86 -24.02
N SER A 338 15.08 -23.53 -23.33
CA SER A 338 16.13 -22.92 -22.48
C SER A 338 15.68 -22.40 -21.11
N SER A 339 14.50 -22.81 -20.61
CA SER A 339 14.10 -22.53 -19.23
C SER A 339 14.28 -23.74 -18.33
N LEU A 340 14.76 -23.51 -17.13
CA LEU A 340 14.90 -24.52 -16.08
C LEU A 340 13.62 -24.60 -15.24
N MET A 341 13.38 -25.80 -14.72
CA MET A 341 12.29 -26.11 -13.81
C MET A 341 12.84 -26.85 -12.60
N VAL A 342 12.43 -26.42 -11.40
CA VAL A 342 12.80 -27.06 -10.13
C VAL A 342 11.54 -27.57 -9.45
N MET A 343 11.58 -28.82 -8.99
CA MET A 343 10.51 -29.44 -8.20
C MET A 343 11.00 -29.64 -6.76
N VAL A 344 10.17 -29.21 -5.80
CA VAL A 344 10.43 -29.38 -4.37
C VAL A 344 9.31 -30.22 -3.75
N ARG A 345 9.70 -31.27 -3.02
CA ARG A 345 8.79 -32.20 -2.35
C ARG A 345 8.61 -31.84 -0.88
N HIS A 346 7.36 -31.82 -0.43
CA HIS A 346 6.94 -31.56 0.95
C HIS A 346 6.07 -32.70 1.49
N GLY A 347 6.57 -33.94 1.40
CA GLY A 347 5.77 -35.15 1.68
C GLY A 347 5.07 -35.66 0.42
N ASP A 348 3.73 -35.73 0.43
CA ASP A 348 2.92 -36.03 -0.77
C ASP A 348 2.59 -34.78 -1.60
N TYR A 349 3.04 -33.61 -1.18
CA TYR A 349 2.90 -32.36 -1.94
C TYR A 349 4.16 -32.06 -2.76
N ILE A 350 3.96 -31.51 -3.96
CA ILE A 350 5.04 -31.04 -4.83
C ILE A 350 4.76 -29.58 -5.20
N THR A 351 5.78 -28.72 -5.03
CA THR A 351 5.78 -27.35 -5.57
C THR A 351 6.77 -27.25 -6.72
N ILE A 352 6.35 -26.62 -7.82
CA ILE A 352 7.13 -26.56 -9.06
C ILE A 352 7.36 -25.10 -9.42
N TYR A 353 8.63 -24.76 -9.62
CA TYR A 353 9.11 -23.44 -10.01
C TYR A 353 9.65 -23.55 -11.44
N ASN A 354 8.87 -23.09 -12.41
CA ASN A 354 9.18 -23.19 -13.83
C ASN A 354 9.43 -21.80 -14.45
N HIS A 355 10.07 -21.77 -15.61
CA HIS A 355 10.56 -20.56 -16.27
C HIS A 355 11.73 -19.89 -15.55
N LEU A 356 12.68 -20.68 -15.07
CA LEU A 356 13.91 -20.19 -14.45
C LEU A 356 15.04 -20.05 -15.50
N ASP A 357 15.88 -19.04 -15.35
CA ASP A 357 17.10 -18.79 -16.15
C ASP A 357 18.29 -19.53 -15.55
N SER A 358 18.41 -19.49 -14.22
CA SER A 358 19.44 -20.16 -13.44
C SER A 358 18.83 -20.84 -12.23
N VAL A 359 19.52 -21.84 -11.69
CA VAL A 359 19.11 -22.58 -10.49
C VAL A 359 20.22 -22.51 -9.46
N ASP A 360 19.86 -22.15 -8.23
CA ASP A 360 20.77 -21.97 -7.09
C ASP A 360 20.83 -23.23 -6.18
N VAL A 361 20.01 -24.25 -6.47
CA VAL A 361 19.86 -25.49 -5.70
C VAL A 361 20.27 -26.74 -6.49
N ARG A 362 20.46 -27.87 -5.80
CA ARG A 362 20.82 -29.16 -6.40
C ARG A 362 19.78 -30.24 -6.10
N LYS A 363 19.68 -31.25 -6.97
CA LYS A 363 18.83 -32.43 -6.74
C LYS A 363 19.21 -33.11 -5.42
N GLY A 364 18.22 -33.46 -4.61
CA GLY A 364 18.39 -34.04 -3.27
C GLY A 364 18.68 -33.04 -2.15
N GLN A 365 18.88 -31.76 -2.46
CA GLN A 365 19.13 -30.73 -1.45
C GLN A 365 17.86 -30.45 -0.61
N GLN A 366 18.03 -30.33 0.71
CA GLN A 366 16.98 -29.79 1.58
C GLN A 366 16.94 -28.26 1.44
N VAL A 367 15.75 -27.73 1.22
CA VAL A 367 15.49 -26.29 1.13
C VAL A 367 14.64 -25.83 2.30
N ALA A 368 14.95 -24.65 2.83
CA ALA A 368 14.18 -24.01 3.88
C ALA A 368 13.10 -23.09 3.29
N LEU A 369 12.09 -22.76 4.11
CA LEU A 369 11.07 -21.77 3.75
C LEU A 369 11.72 -20.42 3.40
N GLY A 370 11.35 -19.85 2.25
CA GLY A 370 11.86 -18.57 1.76
C GLY A 370 13.24 -18.63 1.11
N GLN A 371 13.89 -19.80 1.05
CA GLN A 371 15.19 -19.97 0.40
C GLN A 371 15.10 -19.72 -1.11
N ASP A 372 16.08 -19.01 -1.66
CA ASP A 372 16.17 -18.77 -3.11
C ASP A 372 16.41 -20.10 -3.86
N ILE A 373 15.59 -20.34 -4.88
CA ILE A 373 15.64 -21.53 -5.74
C ILE A 373 16.39 -21.24 -7.04
N GLY A 374 16.25 -20.04 -7.59
CA GLY A 374 16.85 -19.67 -8.87
C GLY A 374 16.35 -18.33 -9.42
N SER A 375 16.99 -17.85 -10.47
CA SER A 375 16.62 -16.59 -11.14
C SER A 375 15.52 -16.82 -12.17
N ILE A 376 14.53 -15.94 -12.24
CA ILE A 376 13.39 -16.09 -13.16
C ILE A 376 13.79 -15.59 -14.56
N ALA A 377 13.47 -16.37 -15.58
CA ALA A 377 13.78 -16.05 -16.96
C ALA A 377 12.93 -14.89 -17.50
N ILE A 378 13.52 -14.16 -18.43
CA ILE A 378 12.82 -13.15 -19.23
C ILE A 378 12.28 -13.85 -20.46
N ASN A 379 10.96 -13.83 -20.64
CA ASN A 379 10.34 -14.37 -21.84
C ASN A 379 10.77 -13.55 -23.07
N LYS A 380 11.43 -14.19 -24.04
CA LYS A 380 11.99 -13.50 -25.21
C LYS A 380 10.92 -12.87 -26.11
N THR A 381 9.69 -13.37 -26.07
CA THR A 381 8.59 -12.90 -26.92
C THR A 381 7.90 -11.65 -26.36
N ASP A 382 7.55 -11.65 -25.07
CA ASP A 382 6.83 -10.54 -24.43
C ASP A 382 7.72 -9.71 -23.49
N GLY A 383 9.00 -10.08 -23.33
CA GLY A 383 10.01 -9.48 -22.47
C GLY A 383 9.64 -9.32 -21.00
N ARG A 384 8.63 -10.04 -20.53
CA ARG A 384 8.22 -10.04 -19.12
C ARG A 384 8.97 -11.12 -18.36
N THR A 385 9.39 -10.81 -17.14
CA THR A 385 9.93 -11.80 -16.19
C THR A 385 8.76 -12.44 -15.47
N THR A 386 8.43 -13.70 -15.79
CA THR A 386 7.22 -14.36 -15.29
C THR A 386 7.55 -15.73 -14.71
N LEU A 387 7.29 -15.93 -13.43
CA LEU A 387 7.38 -17.26 -12.80
C LEU A 387 6.12 -18.06 -13.13
N TYR A 388 6.28 -19.31 -13.59
CA TYR A 388 5.17 -20.27 -13.64
C TYR A 388 5.24 -21.18 -12.42
N PHE A 389 4.31 -20.98 -11.48
CA PHE A 389 4.26 -21.71 -10.21
C PHE A 389 3.09 -22.69 -10.20
N VAL A 390 3.38 -23.95 -9.89
CA VAL A 390 2.40 -25.04 -9.91
C VAL A 390 2.48 -25.86 -8.62
N MET A 391 1.33 -26.37 -8.17
CA MET A 391 1.23 -27.20 -6.97
C MET A 391 0.50 -28.51 -7.29
N TYR A 392 0.99 -29.61 -6.73
CA TYR A 392 0.38 -30.92 -6.82
C TYR A 392 0.30 -31.58 -5.44
N LYS A 393 -0.75 -32.38 -5.22
CA LYS A 393 -0.81 -33.41 -4.18
C LYS A 393 -0.82 -34.75 -4.89
N ASN A 394 0.24 -35.53 -4.71
CA ASN A 394 0.50 -36.71 -5.52
C ASN A 394 0.49 -36.33 -7.02
N ASN A 395 -0.33 -36.97 -7.84
CA ASN A 395 -0.54 -36.59 -9.24
C ASN A 395 -1.73 -35.62 -9.48
N GLN A 396 -2.39 -35.15 -8.42
CA GLN A 396 -3.54 -34.25 -8.52
C GLN A 396 -3.09 -32.78 -8.48
N LYS A 397 -3.52 -32.01 -9.49
CA LYS A 397 -3.30 -30.55 -9.58
C LYS A 397 -4.04 -29.82 -8.46
N LEU A 398 -3.37 -28.86 -7.85
CA LEU A 398 -3.95 -27.97 -6.84
C LEU A 398 -3.97 -26.54 -7.35
N ASN A 399 -4.99 -25.77 -6.95
CA ASN A 399 -5.01 -24.33 -7.17
C ASN A 399 -4.08 -23.62 -6.17
N PRO A 400 -2.97 -23.00 -6.61
CA PRO A 400 -2.02 -22.32 -5.71
C PRO A 400 -2.63 -21.17 -4.91
N GLU A 401 -3.71 -20.55 -5.40
CA GLU A 401 -4.36 -19.40 -4.76
C GLU A 401 -5.04 -19.77 -3.43
N GLU A 402 -5.43 -21.03 -3.26
CA GLU A 402 -5.98 -21.52 -1.99
C GLU A 402 -4.90 -21.75 -0.93
N TRP A 403 -3.62 -21.71 -1.32
CA TRP A 403 -2.48 -22.08 -0.49
C TRP A 403 -1.62 -20.87 -0.10
N ILE A 404 -1.43 -19.93 -1.04
CA ILE A 404 -0.61 -18.74 -0.83
C ILE A 404 -1.42 -17.63 -0.15
N TYR A 405 -0.79 -16.93 0.79
CA TYR A 405 -1.40 -15.84 1.54
C TYR A 405 -1.74 -14.64 0.64
N GLN A 406 -3.03 -14.30 0.55
CA GLN A 406 -3.56 -13.11 -0.14
C GLN A 406 -3.10 -12.95 -1.60
N MET A 407 -3.26 -14.01 -2.40
CA MET A 407 -2.81 -14.07 -3.80
C MET A 407 -3.66 -13.28 -4.82
#